data_AF-A0AA88SLP7-F1
#
_entry.id   AF-A0AA88SLP7-F1
#
_cell.length_a   1.000
_cell.length_b   1.000
_cell.length_c   1.000
_cell.angle_alpha   90.00
_cell.angle_beta   90.00
_cell.angle_gamma   90.00
#
_symmetry.space_group_name_H-M   'P 1'
#
loop_
_entity.id
_entity.type
_entity.pdbx_description
1 polymer ?
#
loop_
_entity_poly.entity_id
_entity_poly.type
_entity_poly.pdbx_seq_one_letter_code
_entity_poly.pdbx_strand_id
1 'polypeptide(L)'
;MQLRLSPSMRSITISSSSNGFVDLMKIKVAARHISYRTLFHTILILAFLLPFVFILTALVTLEGVNKCSSFGGWDQGFSAGLMIQGRKLVVMLWQQRLVRDFYKIFNQVSSEEIPDGLKLPDSFSQLVSEMKSNKYNAKDFALILKGMMERSEREIRESKFAELMNKHFAASAIPKGIHCLSLRLTDEYSSNAHARKQLPSPELLPVLSDNSYYHFILATDNILAASVVVTSAIQSSLKPYKIVFHVITDKKTYAGMHSWFALNPVSPAVVEVKGVHQFDWLTRENVPVLEAVENHNGIRNYYHGNHIAGANLSDTTPRTFASKLQARSPKYISLLNHLRIYLPELFPNLDKVVFLDDDVVIQRDLSPLWEIDLGGKVNGAVETCKGDDEWVMSKRLRNYFNFSHPLIAKNLNPDECAWAYGMNVFDLHVWRKTGIRDTYHTWLKELCHYEDVVVGEGELVFSLHNLKSNLTMWKLGTLPPALIAFKGYVHPIDPSWHMLGLGYQNKTNIERLKKAAVIHYNGQSKPWLEIGFEHLRPFWTKYINYSNDFIRNCHILE
;
A
#
# COMPACT_ATOMS: atom_id res chain seq x y z
N MET A 1 -38.51 -21.30 29.73
CA MET A 1 -38.23 -22.74 29.60
C MET A 1 -36.72 -22.91 29.61
N GLN A 2 -36.15 -23.49 30.67
CA GLN A 2 -34.70 -23.71 30.76
C GLN A 2 -34.39 -25.19 30.51
N LEU A 3 -33.48 -25.45 29.58
CA LEU A 3 -32.95 -26.77 29.26
C LEU A 3 -31.57 -26.90 29.90
N ARG A 4 -31.40 -27.86 30.81
CA ARG A 4 -30.09 -28.24 31.35
C ARG A 4 -29.74 -29.66 30.92
N LEU A 5 -28.60 -29.78 30.26
CA LEU A 5 -28.01 -31.03 29.81
C LEU A 5 -26.90 -31.41 30.81
N SER A 6 -26.92 -32.65 31.31
CA SER A 6 -25.84 -33.11 32.19
C SER A 6 -24.55 -33.34 31.39
N PRO A 7 -23.35 -33.15 32.00
CA PRO A 7 -22.07 -33.28 31.30
C PRO A 7 -21.78 -34.67 30.71
N SER A 8 -22.53 -35.70 31.11
CA SER A 8 -22.43 -37.07 30.58
C SER A 8 -23.50 -37.41 29.53
N MET A 9 -24.36 -36.45 29.16
CA MET A 9 -25.47 -36.58 28.20
C MET A 9 -26.48 -37.71 28.49
N ARG A 10 -26.53 -38.26 29.70
CA ARG A 10 -27.41 -39.39 30.04
C ARG A 10 -28.80 -38.99 30.54
N SER A 11 -29.06 -37.71 30.78
CA SER A 11 -30.41 -37.24 31.17
C SER A 11 -30.65 -35.79 30.71
N ILE A 12 -31.85 -35.52 30.24
CA ILE A 12 -32.33 -34.18 29.87
C ILE A 12 -33.43 -33.79 30.86
N THR A 13 -33.29 -32.64 31.52
CA THR A 13 -34.33 -32.11 32.41
C THR A 13 -34.87 -30.81 31.84
N ILE A 14 -36.19 -30.75 31.67
CA ILE A 14 -36.91 -29.58 31.16
C ILE A 14 -37.76 -29.03 32.32
N SER A 15 -37.58 -27.75 32.67
CA SER A 15 -38.48 -27.07 33.61
C SER A 15 -39.11 -25.82 33.00
N SER A 16 -40.42 -25.68 33.21
CA SER A 16 -41.22 -24.49 32.94
C SER A 16 -41.74 -23.91 34.25
N SER A 17 -41.57 -22.61 34.43
CA SER A 17 -41.99 -21.86 35.62
C SER A 17 -43.49 -21.60 35.60
N SER A 18 -44.27 -22.47 36.24
CA SER A 18 -45.60 -22.16 36.77
C SER A 18 -46.00 -23.21 37.80
N ASN A 19 -46.11 -22.80 39.06
CA ASN A 19 -46.77 -23.43 40.21
C ASN A 19 -46.65 -24.95 40.40
N GLY A 20 -45.82 -25.33 41.38
CA GLY A 20 -46.06 -26.38 42.38
C GLY A 20 -46.62 -27.72 41.90
N PHE A 21 -45.72 -28.66 41.55
CA PHE A 21 -45.66 -30.09 41.90
C PHE A 21 -44.71 -30.76 40.90
N VAL A 22 -43.65 -31.42 41.38
CA VAL A 22 -42.68 -32.14 40.53
C VAL A 22 -43.16 -33.58 40.39
N ASP A 23 -43.66 -33.94 39.22
CA ASP A 23 -44.00 -35.34 38.91
C ASP A 23 -42.91 -35.98 38.04
N LEU A 24 -42.36 -37.11 38.49
CA LEU A 24 -41.18 -37.78 37.93
C LEU A 24 -41.61 -38.95 37.05
N MET A 25 -41.78 -38.73 35.75
CA MET A 25 -42.03 -39.82 34.80
C MET A 25 -40.71 -40.52 34.42
N LYS A 26 -40.44 -41.67 35.05
CA LYS A 26 -39.32 -42.59 34.71
C LYS A 26 -39.71 -43.47 33.52
N ILE A 27 -39.14 -43.22 32.34
CA ILE A 27 -39.23 -44.15 31.20
C ILE A 27 -38.13 -45.21 31.33
N LYS A 28 -38.52 -46.45 31.69
CA LYS A 28 -37.67 -47.64 31.58
C LYS A 28 -37.66 -48.11 30.12
N VAL A 29 -36.53 -47.97 29.43
CA VAL A 29 -36.33 -48.60 28.12
C VAL A 29 -35.80 -50.01 28.34
N ALA A 30 -36.58 -51.01 27.93
CA ALA A 30 -36.18 -52.41 27.94
C ALA A 30 -35.10 -52.67 26.87
N ALA A 31 -33.96 -53.21 27.28
CA ALA A 31 -32.89 -53.62 26.37
C ALA A 31 -33.29 -54.89 25.62
N ARG A 32 -33.64 -54.76 24.33
CA ARG A 32 -33.64 -55.92 23.41
C ARG A 32 -32.23 -56.13 22.89
N HIS A 33 -31.66 -57.30 23.17
CA HIS A 33 -30.37 -57.74 22.66
C HIS A 33 -30.41 -57.87 21.13
N ILE A 34 -29.97 -56.84 20.43
CA ILE A 34 -29.54 -56.96 19.03
C ILE A 34 -28.08 -57.42 19.07
N SER A 35 -27.78 -58.54 18.44
CA SER A 35 -26.42 -59.07 18.36
C SER A 35 -25.49 -58.02 17.77
N TYR A 36 -24.37 -57.76 18.46
CA TYR A 36 -23.34 -56.79 18.06
C TYR A 36 -22.85 -57.03 16.63
N ARG A 37 -22.85 -58.29 16.18
CA ARG A 37 -22.51 -58.67 14.79
C ARG A 37 -23.48 -58.06 13.77
N THR A 38 -24.78 -58.10 14.04
CA THR A 38 -25.79 -57.56 13.13
C THR A 38 -25.76 -56.03 13.12
N LEU A 39 -25.53 -55.42 14.28
CA LEU A 39 -25.39 -53.96 14.41
C LEU A 39 -24.11 -53.45 13.72
N PHE A 40 -23.02 -54.20 13.83
CA PHE A 40 -21.76 -53.88 13.15
C PHE A 40 -21.92 -53.94 11.63
N HIS A 41 -22.56 -54.98 11.09
CA HIS A 41 -22.78 -55.08 9.65
C HIS A 41 -23.77 -54.04 9.11
N THR A 42 -24.83 -53.69 9.85
CA THR A 42 -25.74 -52.62 9.42
C THR A 42 -25.06 -51.24 9.46
N ILE A 43 -24.25 -50.96 10.49
CA ILE A 43 -23.46 -49.72 10.55
C ILE A 43 -22.42 -49.68 9.42
N LEU A 44 -21.76 -50.80 9.11
CA LEU A 44 -20.78 -50.89 8.01
C LEU A 44 -21.46 -50.65 6.64
N ILE A 45 -22.64 -51.24 6.43
CA ILE A 45 -23.43 -51.06 5.20
C ILE A 45 -23.90 -49.61 5.07
N LEU A 46 -24.40 -49.00 6.15
CA LEU A 46 -24.79 -47.58 6.17
C LEU A 46 -23.58 -46.66 5.95
N ALA A 47 -22.43 -46.96 6.54
CA ALA A 47 -21.20 -46.21 6.35
C ALA A 47 -20.68 -46.26 4.91
N PHE A 48 -20.97 -47.34 4.16
CA PHE A 48 -20.63 -47.44 2.73
C PHE A 48 -21.71 -46.83 1.81
N LEU A 49 -22.99 -46.96 2.14
CA LEU A 49 -24.09 -46.48 1.29
C LEU A 49 -24.36 -44.98 1.45
N LEU A 50 -24.24 -44.42 2.65
CA LEU A 50 -24.52 -43.00 2.89
C LEU A 50 -23.60 -42.07 2.10
N PRO A 51 -22.27 -42.31 1.98
CA PRO A 51 -21.41 -41.51 1.12
C PRO A 51 -21.81 -41.61 -0.36
N PHE A 52 -22.25 -42.77 -0.84
CA PHE A 52 -22.70 -42.93 -2.22
C PHE A 52 -24.01 -42.20 -2.50
N VAL A 53 -24.98 -42.26 -1.57
CA VAL A 53 -26.24 -41.51 -1.68
C VAL A 53 -25.98 -40.01 -1.56
N PHE A 54 -25.06 -39.60 -0.68
CA PHE A 54 -24.63 -38.20 -0.55
C PHE A 54 -23.91 -37.71 -1.80
N ILE A 55 -22.99 -38.50 -2.37
CA ILE A 55 -22.30 -38.16 -3.62
C ILE A 55 -23.30 -38.11 -4.77
N LEU A 56 -24.23 -39.07 -4.89
CA LEU A 56 -25.22 -39.09 -5.97
C LEU A 56 -26.18 -37.90 -5.87
N THR A 57 -26.65 -37.55 -4.68
CA THR A 57 -27.47 -36.36 -4.46
C THR A 57 -26.67 -35.07 -4.62
N ALA A 58 -25.41 -35.03 -4.19
CA ALA A 58 -24.50 -33.92 -4.43
C ALA A 58 -24.16 -33.74 -5.92
N LEU A 59 -24.02 -34.82 -6.71
CA LEU A 59 -23.77 -34.76 -8.15
C LEU A 59 -24.99 -34.25 -8.90
N VAL A 60 -26.19 -34.68 -8.51
CA VAL A 60 -27.46 -34.17 -9.07
C VAL A 60 -27.69 -32.71 -8.70
N THR A 61 -27.27 -32.26 -7.50
CA THR A 61 -27.37 -30.84 -7.11
C THR A 61 -26.24 -29.97 -7.69
N LEU A 62 -25.03 -30.51 -7.88
CA LEU A 62 -23.90 -29.82 -8.54
C LEU A 62 -24.08 -29.74 -10.07
N GLU A 63 -24.68 -30.75 -10.72
CA GLU A 63 -25.10 -30.67 -12.13
C GLU A 63 -26.24 -29.65 -12.33
N GLY A 64 -26.98 -29.32 -11.27
CA GLY A 64 -27.94 -28.21 -11.25
C GLY A 64 -27.29 -26.82 -11.21
N VAL A 65 -26.01 -26.72 -10.84
CA VAL A 65 -25.32 -25.43 -10.58
C VAL A 65 -24.17 -25.14 -11.56
N ASN A 66 -23.57 -26.16 -12.21
CA ASN A 66 -22.47 -25.97 -13.16
C ASN A 66 -22.84 -26.26 -14.61
N LYS A 67 -23.65 -25.39 -15.23
CA LYS A 67 -23.72 -25.28 -16.70
C LYS A 67 -23.12 -23.98 -17.19
N CYS A 68 -21.77 -23.93 -17.17
CA CYS A 68 -20.96 -23.12 -18.05
C CYS A 68 -19.81 -23.99 -18.63
N SER A 69 -20.00 -24.38 -19.89
CA SER A 69 -18.98 -24.65 -20.93
C SER A 69 -18.06 -25.89 -20.91
N SER A 70 -18.15 -26.61 -22.04
CA SER A 70 -17.14 -27.44 -22.74
C SER A 70 -16.86 -28.85 -22.22
N PHE A 71 -17.29 -29.87 -22.97
CA PHE A 71 -16.40 -30.91 -23.52
C PHE A 71 -17.15 -31.69 -24.60
N GLY A 72 -16.50 -31.87 -25.75
CA GLY A 72 -17.01 -32.63 -26.89
C GLY A 72 -16.77 -34.13 -26.77
N GLY A 73 -17.59 -34.89 -27.50
CA GLY A 73 -17.28 -36.21 -28.05
C GLY A 73 -17.17 -37.39 -27.09
N TRP A 74 -18.20 -38.23 -27.05
CA TRP A 74 -18.11 -39.67 -27.39
C TRP A 74 -19.49 -40.34 -27.41
N ASP A 75 -19.77 -41.01 -28.52
CA ASP A 75 -20.87 -41.96 -28.71
C ASP A 75 -20.62 -43.25 -27.92
N GLN A 76 -21.67 -43.81 -27.31
CA GLN A 76 -22.23 -45.14 -27.64
C GLN A 76 -23.20 -45.65 -26.57
N GLY A 77 -24.37 -46.10 -27.04
CA GLY A 77 -25.12 -47.23 -26.48
C GLY A 77 -25.89 -46.99 -25.18
N PHE A 78 -27.22 -46.86 -25.27
CA PHE A 78 -28.16 -47.85 -24.73
C PHE A 78 -29.61 -47.38 -24.98
N SER A 79 -30.31 -48.16 -25.79
CA SER A 79 -31.72 -48.05 -26.10
C SER A 79 -32.56 -48.73 -25.02
N ALA A 80 -33.32 -47.97 -24.23
CA ALA A 80 -34.59 -48.39 -23.59
C ALA A 80 -35.21 -47.21 -22.83
N GLY A 81 -36.26 -46.59 -23.40
CA GLY A 81 -36.98 -45.50 -22.72
C GLY A 81 -37.81 -44.60 -23.64
N LEU A 82 -38.45 -45.15 -24.67
CA LEU A 82 -39.38 -44.40 -25.52
C LEU A 82 -40.60 -43.97 -24.70
N MET A 83 -40.70 -42.66 -24.44
CA MET A 83 -41.93 -41.85 -24.23
C MET A 83 -41.79 -40.75 -23.16
N ILE A 84 -40.69 -40.70 -22.38
CA ILE A 84 -40.44 -39.59 -21.42
C ILE A 84 -39.19 -38.77 -21.78
N GLN A 85 -38.27 -39.33 -22.58
CA GLN A 85 -37.07 -38.63 -23.08
C GLN A 85 -37.37 -37.59 -24.16
N GLY A 86 -38.48 -37.73 -24.91
CA GLY A 86 -38.84 -36.80 -25.97
C GLY A 86 -39.05 -35.37 -25.45
N ARG A 87 -39.77 -35.18 -24.34
CA ARG A 87 -39.99 -33.84 -23.77
C ARG A 87 -38.72 -33.22 -23.18
N LYS A 88 -37.85 -34.00 -22.52
CA LYS A 88 -36.57 -33.49 -21.97
C LYS A 88 -35.56 -33.17 -23.06
N LEU A 89 -35.43 -34.01 -24.09
CA LEU A 89 -34.55 -33.80 -25.23
C LEU A 89 -35.02 -32.60 -26.08
N VAL A 90 -36.33 -32.49 -26.29
CA VAL A 90 -36.96 -31.31 -26.91
C VAL A 90 -36.64 -30.08 -26.05
N VAL A 91 -36.96 -30.05 -24.76
CA VAL A 91 -36.63 -28.90 -23.89
C VAL A 91 -35.14 -28.55 -23.92
N MET A 92 -34.22 -29.52 -23.91
CA MET A 92 -32.78 -29.27 -24.06
C MET A 92 -32.39 -28.68 -25.42
N LEU A 93 -32.93 -29.20 -26.52
CA LEU A 93 -32.68 -28.71 -27.88
C LEU A 93 -33.30 -27.31 -28.10
N TRP A 94 -34.48 -27.06 -27.53
CA TRP A 94 -35.12 -25.75 -27.51
C TRP A 94 -34.33 -24.75 -26.67
N GLN A 95 -33.79 -25.17 -25.52
CA GLN A 95 -32.94 -24.34 -24.66
C GLN A 95 -31.59 -24.02 -25.33
N GLN A 96 -30.98 -24.97 -26.03
CA GLN A 96 -29.79 -24.73 -26.85
C GLN A 96 -30.05 -23.83 -28.06
N ARG A 97 -31.20 -23.97 -28.74
CA ARG A 97 -31.62 -23.05 -29.82
C ARG A 97 -31.86 -21.64 -29.28
N LEU A 98 -32.60 -21.51 -28.18
CA LEU A 98 -32.86 -20.23 -27.53
C LEU A 98 -31.56 -19.52 -27.14
N VAL A 99 -30.62 -20.20 -26.49
CA VAL A 99 -29.31 -19.61 -26.11
C VAL A 99 -28.54 -19.14 -27.35
N ARG A 100 -28.55 -19.93 -28.42
CA ARG A 100 -27.89 -19.56 -29.70
C ARG A 100 -28.55 -18.33 -30.34
N ASP A 101 -29.87 -18.25 -30.29
CA ASP A 101 -30.63 -17.14 -30.86
C ASP A 101 -30.45 -15.86 -30.02
N PHE A 102 -30.43 -15.97 -28.68
CA PHE A 102 -30.05 -14.86 -27.81
C PHE A 102 -28.63 -14.37 -28.08
N TYR A 103 -27.65 -15.28 -28.25
CA TYR A 103 -26.29 -14.89 -28.55
C TYR A 103 -26.18 -14.14 -29.89
N LYS A 104 -26.93 -14.56 -30.91
CA LYS A 104 -27.03 -13.83 -32.19
C LYS A 104 -27.62 -12.43 -32.00
N ILE A 105 -28.69 -12.30 -31.21
CA ILE A 105 -29.33 -11.01 -30.92
C ILE A 105 -28.36 -10.10 -30.16
N PHE A 106 -27.68 -10.61 -29.12
CA PHE A 106 -26.69 -9.82 -28.38
C PHE A 106 -25.53 -9.38 -29.27
N ASN A 107 -25.05 -10.23 -30.19
CA ASN A 107 -24.03 -9.82 -31.14
C ASN A 107 -24.54 -8.75 -32.12
N GLN A 108 -25.78 -8.83 -32.59
CA GLN A 108 -26.37 -7.79 -33.43
C GLN A 108 -26.50 -6.45 -32.68
N VAL A 109 -27.01 -6.51 -31.45
CA VAL A 109 -27.23 -5.34 -30.59
C VAL A 109 -25.92 -4.73 -30.08
N SER A 110 -24.84 -5.51 -29.98
CA SER A 110 -23.53 -5.00 -29.54
C SER A 110 -23.01 -3.84 -30.41
N SER A 111 -23.33 -3.84 -31.70
CA SER A 111 -22.96 -2.78 -32.66
C SER A 111 -24.01 -1.68 -32.84
N GLU A 112 -25.23 -1.83 -32.31
CA GLU A 112 -26.30 -0.83 -32.44
C GLU A 112 -26.16 0.26 -31.37
N GLU A 113 -26.33 1.53 -31.74
CA GLU A 113 -26.40 2.64 -30.78
C GLU A 113 -27.70 2.57 -29.97
N ILE A 114 -27.62 2.88 -28.68
CA ILE A 114 -28.81 2.90 -27.82
C ILE A 114 -29.63 4.15 -28.17
N PRO A 115 -30.93 4.04 -28.46
CA PRO A 115 -31.76 5.20 -28.79
C PRO A 115 -31.78 6.25 -27.67
N ASP A 116 -31.58 7.52 -28.04
CA ASP A 116 -31.71 8.65 -27.13
C ASP A 116 -33.14 8.70 -26.55
N GLY A 117 -33.24 8.67 -25.22
CA GLY A 117 -34.51 8.70 -24.49
C GLY A 117 -35.10 7.33 -24.11
N LEU A 118 -34.39 6.22 -24.36
CA LEU A 118 -34.77 4.91 -23.85
C LEU A 118 -34.77 4.91 -22.31
N LYS A 119 -35.94 4.69 -21.69
CA LYS A 119 -36.05 4.57 -20.23
C LYS A 119 -35.44 3.24 -19.79
N LEU A 120 -34.34 3.32 -19.05
CA LEU A 120 -33.66 2.15 -18.49
C LEU A 120 -34.21 1.86 -17.08
N PRO A 121 -34.65 0.62 -16.78
CA PRO A 121 -35.02 0.21 -15.44
C PRO A 121 -33.87 0.40 -14.43
N ASP A 122 -34.19 0.64 -13.16
CA ASP A 122 -33.16 0.84 -12.13
C ASP A 122 -32.49 -0.47 -11.70
N SER A 123 -33.15 -1.61 -11.93
CA SER A 123 -32.66 -2.93 -11.54
C SER A 123 -33.02 -4.02 -12.54
N PHE A 124 -32.24 -5.12 -12.54
CA PHE A 124 -32.53 -6.27 -13.38
C PHE A 124 -33.87 -6.93 -13.02
N SER A 125 -34.26 -6.91 -11.74
CA SER A 125 -35.57 -7.41 -11.30
C SER A 125 -36.72 -6.58 -11.86
N GLN A 126 -36.56 -5.26 -11.93
CA GLN A 126 -37.53 -4.37 -12.57
C GLN A 126 -37.61 -4.66 -14.08
N LEU A 127 -36.48 -4.81 -14.78
CA LEU A 127 -36.47 -5.22 -16.19
C LEU A 127 -37.24 -6.53 -16.38
N VAL A 128 -36.99 -7.56 -15.57
CA VAL A 128 -37.71 -8.85 -15.67
C VAL A 128 -39.20 -8.69 -15.37
N SER A 129 -39.58 -7.81 -14.46
CA SER A 129 -40.99 -7.52 -14.15
C SER A 129 -41.68 -6.82 -15.33
N GLU A 130 -41.04 -5.81 -15.91
CA GLU A 130 -41.53 -5.08 -17.08
C GLU A 130 -41.61 -5.97 -18.31
N MET A 131 -40.68 -6.92 -18.49
CA MET A 131 -40.75 -7.93 -19.55
C MET A 131 -41.93 -8.89 -19.39
N LYS A 132 -42.42 -9.09 -18.17
CA LYS A 132 -43.60 -9.93 -17.92
C LYS A 132 -44.90 -9.17 -18.17
N SER A 133 -44.93 -7.86 -17.90
CA SER A 133 -46.11 -7.02 -18.06
C SER A 133 -46.24 -6.42 -19.47
N ASN A 134 -45.13 -6.03 -20.08
CA ASN A 134 -45.05 -5.47 -21.42
C ASN A 134 -44.52 -6.52 -22.41
N LYS A 135 -45.12 -6.59 -23.61
CA LYS A 135 -44.73 -7.55 -24.67
C LYS A 135 -43.45 -7.11 -25.41
N TYR A 136 -42.36 -6.89 -24.69
CA TYR A 136 -41.06 -6.58 -25.30
C TYR A 136 -40.53 -7.78 -26.09
N ASN A 137 -39.94 -7.52 -27.24
CA ASN A 137 -39.28 -8.57 -28.02
C ASN A 137 -37.85 -8.83 -27.47
N ALA A 138 -37.22 -9.92 -27.89
CA ALA A 138 -35.88 -10.29 -27.40
C ALA A 138 -34.79 -9.27 -27.77
N LYS A 139 -34.99 -8.49 -28.84
CA LYS A 139 -34.09 -7.40 -29.25
C LYS A 139 -34.22 -6.19 -28.32
N ASP A 140 -35.45 -5.81 -27.95
CA ASP A 140 -35.72 -4.74 -26.99
C ASP A 140 -35.09 -5.07 -25.63
N PHE A 141 -35.22 -6.32 -25.17
CA PHE A 141 -34.57 -6.79 -23.95
C PHE A 141 -33.05 -6.65 -24.03
N ALA A 142 -32.44 -7.08 -25.14
CA ALA A 142 -31.01 -7.00 -25.33
C ALA A 142 -30.52 -5.54 -25.38
N LEU A 143 -31.28 -4.64 -26.01
CA LEU A 143 -30.99 -3.20 -26.05
C LEU A 143 -31.09 -2.54 -24.68
N ILE A 144 -32.15 -2.83 -23.91
CA ILE A 144 -32.32 -2.30 -22.55
C ILE A 144 -31.22 -2.86 -21.63
N LEU A 145 -30.92 -4.16 -21.72
CA LEU A 145 -29.85 -4.77 -20.93
C LEU A 145 -28.49 -4.16 -21.26
N LYS A 146 -28.19 -3.94 -22.54
CA LYS A 146 -26.97 -3.24 -22.98
C LYS A 146 -26.89 -1.84 -22.38
N GLY A 147 -27.97 -1.06 -22.45
CA GLY A 147 -28.01 0.27 -21.84
C GLY A 147 -27.85 0.26 -20.33
N MET A 148 -28.44 -0.72 -19.63
CA MET A 148 -28.20 -0.91 -18.20
C MET A 148 -26.73 -1.25 -17.90
N MET A 149 -26.12 -2.13 -18.69
CA MET A 149 -24.71 -2.48 -18.55
C MET A 149 -23.79 -1.27 -18.79
N GLU A 150 -24.01 -0.50 -19.86
CA GLU A 150 -23.24 0.71 -20.15
C GLU A 150 -23.40 1.79 -19.08
N ARG A 151 -24.62 1.96 -18.53
CA ARG A 151 -24.87 2.83 -17.37
C ARG A 151 -24.07 2.36 -16.16
N SER A 152 -24.16 1.07 -15.80
CA SER A 152 -23.42 0.52 -14.67
C SER A 152 -21.90 0.59 -14.86
N GLU A 153 -21.38 0.39 -16.08
CA GLU A 153 -19.96 0.56 -16.39
C GLU A 153 -19.51 2.02 -16.19
N ARG A 154 -20.34 2.99 -16.62
CA ARG A 154 -20.09 4.42 -16.42
C ARG A 154 -20.07 4.79 -14.93
N GLU A 155 -21.07 4.35 -14.16
CA GLU A 155 -21.15 4.58 -12.71
C GLU A 155 -19.96 3.96 -11.96
N ILE A 156 -19.57 2.73 -12.31
CA ILE A 156 -18.37 2.07 -11.76
C ILE A 156 -17.12 2.87 -12.09
N ARG A 157 -17.00 3.37 -13.32
CA ARG A 157 -15.85 4.16 -13.77
C ARG A 157 -15.75 5.48 -13.00
N GLU A 158 -16.85 6.22 -12.87
CA GLU A 158 -16.93 7.47 -12.10
C GLU A 158 -16.60 7.23 -10.61
N SER A 159 -17.17 6.18 -10.02
CA SER A 159 -16.89 5.79 -8.63
C SER A 159 -15.41 5.48 -8.42
N LYS A 160 -14.76 4.77 -9.35
CA LYS A 160 -13.31 4.50 -9.30
C LYS A 160 -12.47 5.77 -9.37
N PHE A 161 -12.85 6.74 -10.20
CA PHE A 161 -12.14 8.03 -10.24
C PHE A 161 -12.27 8.81 -8.94
N ALA A 162 -13.48 8.84 -8.38
CA ALA A 162 -13.74 9.46 -7.08
C ALA A 162 -12.95 8.77 -5.95
N GLU A 163 -12.93 7.43 -5.92
CA GLU A 163 -12.14 6.64 -4.97
C GLU A 163 -10.65 7.00 -5.05
N LEU A 164 -10.06 7.00 -6.25
CA LEU A 164 -8.65 7.32 -6.45
C LEU A 164 -8.30 8.74 -6.01
N MET A 165 -9.19 9.69 -6.28
CA MET A 165 -9.02 11.09 -5.86
C MET A 165 -9.09 11.22 -4.33
N ASN A 166 -10.13 10.65 -3.71
CA ASN A 166 -10.30 10.67 -2.26
C ASN A 166 -9.12 9.99 -1.55
N LYS A 167 -8.64 8.87 -2.10
CA LYS A 167 -7.43 8.19 -1.60
C LYS A 167 -6.19 9.08 -1.70
N HIS A 168 -6.02 9.84 -2.79
CA HIS A 168 -4.91 10.78 -2.94
C HIS A 168 -4.95 11.91 -1.90
N PHE A 169 -6.12 12.49 -1.66
CA PHE A 169 -6.29 13.52 -0.63
C PHE A 169 -6.08 12.94 0.78
N ALA A 170 -6.68 11.80 1.10
CA ALA A 170 -6.50 11.12 2.39
C ALA A 170 -5.04 10.77 2.66
N ALA A 171 -4.28 10.38 1.64
CA ALA A 171 -2.84 10.08 1.74
C ALA A 171 -1.96 11.32 1.98
N SER A 172 -2.44 12.51 1.60
CA SER A 172 -1.72 13.77 1.72
C SER A 172 -2.19 14.61 2.91
N ALA A 173 -3.33 14.27 3.51
CA ALA A 173 -3.89 14.92 4.67
C ALA A 173 -3.09 14.59 5.95
N ILE A 174 -3.09 15.54 6.89
CA ILE A 174 -2.53 15.34 8.23
C ILE A 174 -3.67 14.95 9.18
N PRO A 175 -3.65 13.76 9.79
CA PRO A 175 -4.66 13.35 10.77
C PRO A 175 -4.75 14.34 11.94
N LYS A 176 -5.97 14.57 12.45
CA LYS A 176 -6.22 15.50 13.56
C LYS A 176 -5.35 15.21 14.79
N GLY A 177 -5.20 13.94 15.15
CA GLY A 177 -4.38 13.55 16.29
C GLY A 177 -2.89 13.87 16.10
N ILE A 178 -2.33 13.61 14.91
CA ILE A 178 -0.93 13.95 14.60
C ILE A 178 -0.74 15.47 14.59
N HIS A 179 -1.72 16.22 14.07
CA HIS A 179 -1.67 17.68 14.10
C HIS A 179 -1.72 18.22 15.54
N CYS A 180 -2.61 17.68 16.38
CA CYS A 180 -2.66 17.98 17.82
C CYS A 180 -1.31 17.71 18.49
N LEU A 181 -0.72 16.54 18.25
CA LEU A 181 0.56 16.14 18.82
C LEU A 181 1.65 17.16 18.47
N SER A 182 1.75 17.54 17.19
CA SER A 182 2.72 18.53 16.73
C SER A 182 2.55 19.89 17.39
N LEU A 183 1.31 20.38 17.50
CA LEU A 183 1.02 21.68 18.11
C LEU A 183 1.33 21.68 19.61
N ARG A 184 0.91 20.63 20.34
CA ARG A 184 1.17 20.54 21.79
C ARG A 184 2.65 20.43 22.12
N LEU A 185 3.41 19.64 21.36
CA LEU A 185 4.87 19.55 21.57
C LEU A 185 5.59 20.85 21.22
N THR A 186 5.08 21.60 20.25
CA THR A 186 5.61 22.93 19.91
C THR A 186 5.32 23.93 21.04
N ASP A 187 4.14 23.86 21.66
CA ASP A 187 3.79 24.65 22.84
C ASP A 187 4.71 24.33 24.03
N GLU A 188 4.96 23.03 24.30
CA GLU A 188 5.95 22.59 25.30
C GLU A 188 7.35 23.14 25.02
N TYR A 189 7.78 23.18 23.75
CA TYR A 189 9.08 23.75 23.40
C TYR A 189 9.20 25.21 23.85
N SER A 190 8.09 25.96 23.83
CA SER A 190 8.08 27.38 24.21
C SER A 190 8.06 27.59 25.72
N SER A 191 7.35 26.75 26.48
CA SER A 191 7.07 26.97 27.90
C SER A 191 7.88 26.07 28.86
N ASN A 192 8.30 24.88 28.41
CA ASN A 192 8.93 23.85 29.23
C ASN A 192 10.45 23.79 29.00
N ALA A 193 11.24 24.05 30.05
CA ALA A 193 12.70 24.00 29.97
C ALA A 193 13.23 22.58 29.68
N HIS A 194 12.54 21.53 30.12
CA HIS A 194 12.93 20.15 29.84
C HIS A 194 12.73 19.79 28.36
N ALA A 195 11.73 20.37 27.69
CA ALA A 195 11.50 20.18 26.26
C ALA A 195 12.59 20.81 25.38
N ARG A 196 13.34 21.79 25.93
CA ARG A 196 14.50 22.43 25.30
C ARG A 196 15.85 21.86 25.74
N LYS A 197 15.86 20.75 26.50
CA LYS A 197 17.10 20.09 26.92
C LYS A 197 17.90 19.68 25.69
N GLN A 198 19.19 20.01 25.65
CA GLN A 198 20.08 19.69 24.54
C GLN A 198 20.09 18.19 24.24
N LEU A 199 19.99 17.85 22.95
CA LEU A 199 20.00 16.48 22.42
C LEU A 199 21.18 16.29 21.47
N PRO A 200 22.17 15.44 21.81
CA PRO A 200 22.33 14.72 23.07
C PRO A 200 22.92 15.61 24.18
N SER A 201 23.15 15.06 25.38
CA SER A 201 23.83 15.80 26.45
C SER A 201 25.27 16.16 26.04
N PRO A 202 25.87 17.22 26.61
CA PRO A 202 27.20 17.68 26.23
C PRO A 202 28.29 16.60 26.24
N GLU A 203 28.20 15.64 27.17
CA GLU A 203 29.18 14.55 27.30
C GLU A 203 29.14 13.57 26.12
N LEU A 204 28.01 13.50 25.41
CA LEU A 204 27.78 12.59 24.30
C LEU A 204 27.96 13.26 22.93
N LEU A 205 28.27 14.56 22.88
CA LEU A 205 28.51 15.26 21.61
C LEU A 205 29.64 14.63 20.74
N PRO A 206 30.77 14.15 21.31
CA PRO A 206 31.82 13.51 20.50
C PRO A 206 31.34 12.25 19.75
N VAL A 207 30.33 11.57 20.30
CA VAL A 207 29.78 10.33 19.73
C VAL A 207 29.07 10.58 18.39
N LEU A 208 28.61 11.81 18.14
CA LEU A 208 27.90 12.17 16.90
C LEU A 208 28.77 12.06 15.64
N SER A 209 30.11 11.99 15.80
CA SER A 209 31.08 11.83 14.71
C SER A 209 31.97 10.60 14.86
N ASP A 210 31.67 9.71 15.82
CA ASP A 210 32.49 8.52 16.09
C ASP A 210 32.05 7.32 15.25
N ASN A 211 32.83 6.99 14.22
CA ASN A 211 32.60 5.86 13.33
C ASN A 211 32.58 4.46 14.01
N SER A 212 32.89 4.35 15.31
CA SER A 212 32.73 3.12 16.08
C SER A 212 31.27 2.81 16.48
N TYR A 213 30.37 3.77 16.27
CA TYR A 213 28.92 3.70 16.50
C TYR A 213 28.12 3.45 15.22
N TYR A 214 26.88 3.01 15.38
CA TYR A 214 25.95 2.78 14.28
C TYR A 214 25.07 4.02 14.06
N HIS A 215 25.44 4.81 13.06
CA HIS A 215 24.78 6.06 12.70
C HIS A 215 23.59 5.83 11.75
N PHE A 216 22.39 6.11 12.25
CA PHE A 216 21.15 6.09 11.49
C PHE A 216 20.69 7.51 11.18
N ILE A 217 20.25 7.74 9.96
CA ILE A 217 19.76 9.04 9.50
C ILE A 217 18.29 8.91 9.16
N LEU A 218 17.48 9.81 9.70
CA LEU A 218 16.04 9.86 9.49
C LEU A 218 15.62 11.30 9.22
N ALA A 219 15.12 11.57 8.01
CA ALA A 219 14.64 12.90 7.63
C ALA A 219 13.12 12.91 7.51
N THR A 220 12.41 13.64 8.38
CA THR A 220 10.94 13.66 8.40
C THR A 220 10.34 14.88 9.14
N ASP A 221 9.14 15.26 8.72
CA ASP A 221 8.26 16.23 9.38
C ASP A 221 7.16 15.56 10.23
N ASN A 222 7.18 14.23 10.36
CA ASN A 222 6.20 13.46 11.12
C ASN A 222 6.81 12.94 12.43
N ILE A 223 6.51 13.61 13.54
CA ILE A 223 7.02 13.30 14.88
C ILE A 223 6.65 11.88 15.32
N LEU A 224 5.42 11.44 15.05
CA LEU A 224 4.94 10.12 15.44
C LEU A 224 5.61 9.01 14.63
N ALA A 225 5.81 9.22 13.33
CA ALA A 225 6.54 8.29 12.49
C ALA A 225 8.01 8.20 12.90
N ALA A 226 8.64 9.34 13.20
CA ALA A 226 10.01 9.39 13.71
C ALA A 226 10.18 8.59 15.01
N SER A 227 9.24 8.74 15.94
CA SER A 227 9.28 8.01 17.21
C SER A 227 9.16 6.50 17.02
N VAL A 228 8.33 6.03 16.09
CA VAL A 228 8.19 4.60 15.79
C VAL A 228 9.46 4.03 15.15
N VAL A 229 10.09 4.74 14.21
CA VAL A 229 11.34 4.30 13.56
C VAL A 229 12.44 4.15 14.61
N VAL A 230 12.67 5.19 15.41
CA VAL A 230 13.70 5.19 16.47
C VAL A 230 13.42 4.10 17.51
N THR A 231 12.19 4.00 18.00
CA THR A 231 11.80 3.01 19.01
C THR A 231 11.95 1.58 18.48
N SER A 232 11.51 1.32 17.24
CA SER A 232 11.59 -0.01 16.63
C SER A 232 13.03 -0.45 16.38
N ALA A 233 13.92 0.45 15.97
CA ALA A 233 15.33 0.17 15.80
C ALA A 233 16.02 -0.16 17.14
N ILE A 234 15.73 0.62 18.19
CA ILE A 234 16.34 0.41 19.51
C ILE A 234 15.85 -0.90 20.13
N GLN A 235 14.54 -1.16 20.12
CA GLN A 235 13.97 -2.39 20.69
C GLN A 235 14.41 -3.66 19.95
N SER A 236 14.71 -3.55 18.65
CA SER A 236 15.14 -4.69 17.84
C SER A 236 16.66 -4.92 17.86
N SER A 237 17.44 -3.99 18.43
CA SER A 237 18.90 -4.08 18.40
C SER A 237 19.48 -4.92 19.54
N LEU A 238 20.55 -5.63 19.22
CA LEU A 238 21.35 -6.37 20.21
C LEU A 238 22.29 -5.46 21.01
N LYS A 239 22.64 -4.27 20.47
CA LYS A 239 23.56 -3.30 21.08
C LYS A 239 22.99 -1.88 21.00
N PRO A 240 21.87 -1.60 21.68
CA PRO A 240 21.19 -0.29 21.60
C PRO A 240 22.08 0.88 22.06
N TYR A 241 23.05 0.64 22.95
CA TYR A 241 24.01 1.65 23.42
C TYR A 241 25.03 2.11 22.36
N LYS A 242 25.12 1.39 21.22
CA LYS A 242 25.94 1.77 20.06
C LYS A 242 25.16 2.56 19.00
N ILE A 243 23.86 2.79 19.21
CA ILE A 243 23.02 3.45 18.21
C ILE A 243 23.09 4.97 18.39
N VAL A 244 23.31 5.66 17.27
CA VAL A 244 23.20 7.12 17.15
C VAL A 244 22.18 7.42 16.06
N PHE A 245 21.12 8.15 16.41
CA PHE A 245 20.13 8.63 15.44
C PHE A 245 20.33 10.12 15.18
N HIS A 246 20.49 10.48 13.91
CA HIS A 246 20.43 11.85 13.43
C HIS A 246 19.06 12.11 12.80
N VAL A 247 18.17 12.71 13.58
CA VAL A 247 16.82 13.08 13.14
C VAL A 247 16.86 14.47 12.54
N ILE A 248 16.61 14.56 11.24
CA ILE A 248 16.58 15.82 10.50
C ILE A 248 15.12 16.18 10.21
N THR A 249 14.74 17.42 10.51
CA THR A 249 13.37 17.89 10.26
C THR A 249 13.36 19.32 9.71
N ASP A 250 12.21 19.77 9.23
CA ASP A 250 12.11 21.13 8.70
C ASP A 250 12.08 22.18 9.83
N LYS A 251 12.18 23.46 9.46
CA LYS A 251 12.17 24.56 10.44
C LYS A 251 10.86 24.65 11.24
N LYS A 252 9.73 24.25 10.65
CA LYS A 252 8.40 24.38 11.26
C LYS A 252 8.16 23.29 12.29
N THR A 253 8.64 22.08 12.03
CA THR A 253 8.44 20.89 12.87
C THR A 253 9.54 20.74 13.93
N TYR A 254 10.69 21.41 13.76
CA TYR A 254 11.83 21.32 14.69
C TYR A 254 11.47 21.40 16.17
N ALA A 255 10.71 22.42 16.58
CA ALA A 255 10.34 22.62 17.98
C ALA A 255 9.58 21.40 18.55
N GLY A 256 8.55 20.92 17.84
CA GLY A 256 7.79 19.74 18.25
C GLY A 256 8.62 18.45 18.25
N MET A 257 9.45 18.25 17.21
CA MET A 257 10.33 17.07 17.11
C MET A 257 11.35 17.04 18.25
N HIS A 258 11.99 18.17 18.53
CA HIS A 258 12.97 18.29 19.60
C HIS A 258 12.32 18.04 20.97
N SER A 259 11.16 18.67 21.24
CA SER A 259 10.39 18.44 22.47
C SER A 259 10.07 16.96 22.68
N TRP A 260 9.67 16.24 21.62
CA TRP A 260 9.34 14.82 21.74
C TRP A 260 10.52 14.01 22.29
N PHE A 261 11.70 14.11 21.67
CA PHE A 261 12.87 13.32 22.08
C PHE A 261 13.49 13.84 23.39
N ALA A 262 13.29 15.10 23.75
CA ALA A 262 13.73 15.66 25.03
C ALA A 262 12.86 15.16 26.20
N LEU A 263 11.55 15.07 26.00
CA LEU A 263 10.59 14.60 27.00
C LEU A 263 10.46 13.07 27.04
N ASN A 264 10.85 12.37 25.96
CA ASN A 264 10.80 10.92 25.84
C ASN A 264 12.20 10.37 25.49
N PRO A 265 13.15 10.38 26.45
CA PRO A 265 14.51 9.91 26.20
C PRO A 265 14.53 8.42 25.87
N VAL A 266 15.37 8.04 24.89
CA VAL A 266 15.46 6.67 24.35
C VAL A 266 16.74 5.93 24.78
N SER A 267 17.17 6.18 26.02
CA SER A 267 18.35 5.53 26.61
C SER A 267 18.29 4.00 26.49
N PRO A 268 19.39 3.31 26.13
CA PRO A 268 20.77 3.80 26.08
C PRO A 268 21.23 4.37 24.73
N ALA A 269 20.35 4.54 23.75
CA ALA A 269 20.72 5.11 22.45
C ALA A 269 20.87 6.63 22.50
N VAL A 270 21.63 7.18 21.56
CA VAL A 270 21.86 8.62 21.40
C VAL A 270 20.98 9.15 20.27
N VAL A 271 20.33 10.29 20.48
CA VAL A 271 19.53 10.98 19.45
C VAL A 271 19.97 12.43 19.37
N GLU A 272 20.26 12.87 18.15
CA GLU A 272 20.39 14.28 17.77
C GLU A 272 19.15 14.67 16.96
N VAL A 273 18.57 15.83 17.28
CA VAL A 273 17.50 16.42 16.47
C VAL A 273 18.01 17.74 15.89
N LYS A 274 18.04 17.84 14.56
CA LYS A 274 18.44 19.05 13.84
C LYS A 274 17.39 19.50 12.85
N GLY A 275 17.05 20.77 12.89
CA GLY A 275 16.29 21.44 11.86
C GLY A 275 17.16 21.75 10.65
N VAL A 276 16.60 21.74 9.44
CA VAL A 276 17.33 22.12 8.21
C VAL A 276 18.00 23.51 8.30
N HIS A 277 17.40 24.42 9.06
CA HIS A 277 17.89 25.78 9.30
C HIS A 277 19.11 25.86 10.23
N GLN A 278 19.50 24.76 10.87
CA GLN A 278 20.67 24.67 11.76
C GLN A 278 21.90 24.08 11.05
N PHE A 279 21.78 23.72 9.77
CA PHE A 279 22.92 23.33 8.95
C PHE A 279 23.40 24.55 8.18
N ASP A 280 24.55 25.10 8.57
CA ASP A 280 25.14 26.29 7.93
C ASP A 280 25.40 26.09 6.43
N TRP A 281 25.66 24.84 6.02
CA TRP A 281 25.91 24.50 4.61
C TRP A 281 24.64 24.50 3.73
N LEU A 282 23.44 24.29 4.30
CA LEU A 282 22.18 24.21 3.55
C LEU A 282 21.66 25.60 3.16
N THR A 283 22.39 26.30 2.30
CA THR A 283 22.00 27.58 1.70
C THR A 283 21.33 27.36 0.34
N ARG A 284 20.61 28.37 -0.16
CA ARG A 284 19.99 28.34 -1.51
C ARG A 284 21.03 28.14 -2.61
N GLU A 285 22.21 28.74 -2.44
CA GLU A 285 23.33 28.64 -3.37
C GLU A 285 23.87 27.21 -3.47
N ASN A 286 23.98 26.52 -2.34
CA ASN A 286 24.52 25.16 -2.27
C ASN A 286 23.49 24.08 -2.65
N VAL A 287 22.19 24.41 -2.55
CA VAL A 287 21.10 23.48 -2.84
C VAL A 287 20.15 24.13 -3.85
N PRO A 288 20.43 24.02 -5.16
CA PRO A 288 19.58 24.58 -6.21
C PRO A 288 18.11 24.10 -6.14
N VAL A 289 17.88 22.95 -5.51
CA VAL A 289 16.55 22.39 -5.27
C VAL A 289 15.72 23.25 -4.31
N LEU A 290 16.35 23.84 -3.28
CA LEU A 290 15.68 24.71 -2.30
C LEU A 290 15.03 25.89 -3.01
N GLU A 291 15.78 26.53 -3.90
CA GLU A 291 15.32 27.65 -4.70
C GLU A 291 14.18 27.28 -5.66
N ALA A 292 14.34 26.17 -6.40
CA ALA A 292 13.33 25.72 -7.36
C ALA A 292 11.98 25.38 -6.69
N VAL A 293 12.02 24.85 -5.46
CA VAL A 293 10.80 24.48 -4.70
C VAL A 293 10.15 25.70 -4.06
N GLU A 294 10.91 26.66 -3.54
CA GLU A 294 10.38 27.83 -2.81
C GLU A 294 9.82 28.93 -3.74
N ASN A 295 10.45 29.17 -4.89
CA ASN A 295 10.17 30.38 -5.69
C ASN A 295 9.16 30.18 -6.83
N HIS A 296 8.60 28.99 -7.03
CA HIS A 296 7.75 28.73 -8.20
C HIS A 296 6.28 28.42 -7.91
N ASN A 297 5.44 29.43 -8.13
CA ASN A 297 3.98 29.28 -8.14
C ASN A 297 3.51 28.18 -9.11
N GLY A 298 4.20 27.96 -10.24
CA GLY A 298 3.86 26.89 -11.20
C GLY A 298 4.08 25.48 -10.65
N ILE A 299 5.20 25.24 -9.93
CA ILE A 299 5.49 23.97 -9.26
C ILE A 299 4.51 23.78 -8.10
N ARG A 300 4.32 24.83 -7.28
CA ARG A 300 3.36 24.79 -6.18
C ARG A 300 1.95 24.48 -6.67
N ASN A 301 1.49 25.08 -7.77
CA ASN A 301 0.18 24.80 -8.36
C ASN A 301 0.09 23.42 -9.03
N TYR A 302 1.20 22.85 -9.52
CA TYR A 302 1.19 21.50 -10.07
C TYR A 302 1.05 20.42 -8.97
N TYR A 303 1.75 20.60 -7.85
CA TYR A 303 1.75 19.65 -6.72
C TYR A 303 0.65 19.91 -5.67
N HIS A 304 0.17 21.15 -5.54
CA HIS A 304 -0.87 21.54 -4.57
C HIS A 304 -2.15 22.14 -5.20
N GLY A 305 -2.20 22.33 -6.52
CA GLY A 305 -3.34 22.92 -7.21
C GLY A 305 -4.37 21.90 -7.68
N ASN A 306 -5.27 22.33 -8.58
CA ASN A 306 -6.38 21.51 -9.02
C ASN A 306 -5.91 20.31 -9.86
N HIS A 307 -5.91 19.12 -9.25
CA HIS A 307 -5.48 17.88 -9.91
C HIS A 307 -6.39 17.43 -11.07
N ILE A 308 -7.54 18.10 -11.29
CA ILE A 308 -8.54 17.79 -12.32
C ILE A 308 -8.41 18.69 -13.57
N ALA A 309 -7.76 19.85 -13.46
CA ALA A 309 -7.64 20.80 -14.57
C ALA A 309 -6.92 20.15 -15.77
N GLY A 310 -7.66 19.97 -16.88
CA GLY A 310 -7.16 19.39 -18.14
C GLY A 310 -7.24 17.86 -18.27
N ALA A 311 -7.80 17.14 -17.30
CA ALA A 311 -8.02 15.70 -17.44
C ALA A 311 -9.31 15.40 -18.21
N ASN A 312 -9.20 15.05 -19.49
CA ASN A 312 -10.32 14.47 -20.24
C ASN A 312 -10.60 13.06 -19.66
N LEU A 313 -11.56 12.98 -18.73
CA LEU A 313 -11.92 11.74 -18.02
C LEU A 313 -12.49 10.68 -18.96
N SER A 314 -12.98 11.08 -20.14
CA SER A 314 -13.48 10.21 -21.21
C SER A 314 -12.40 9.26 -21.75
N ASP A 315 -11.17 9.74 -21.92
CA ASP A 315 -10.09 9.02 -22.62
C ASP A 315 -9.04 8.43 -21.66
N THR A 316 -9.13 8.80 -20.38
CA THR A 316 -8.16 8.38 -19.36
C THR A 316 -8.60 7.08 -18.69
N THR A 317 -7.69 6.12 -18.51
CA THR A 317 -7.95 4.92 -17.69
C THR A 317 -7.74 5.21 -16.19
N PRO A 318 -8.40 4.49 -15.27
CA PRO A 318 -8.16 4.63 -13.83
C PRO A 318 -6.68 4.45 -13.44
N ARG A 319 -5.95 3.55 -14.11
CA ARG A 319 -4.51 3.32 -13.87
C ARG A 319 -3.66 4.52 -14.24
N THR A 320 -3.90 5.11 -15.41
CA THR A 320 -3.19 6.31 -15.86
C THR A 320 -3.51 7.52 -14.97
N PHE A 321 -4.76 7.62 -14.50
CA PHE A 321 -5.16 8.67 -13.57
C PHE A 321 -4.49 8.53 -12.20
N ALA A 322 -4.49 7.33 -11.62
CA ALA A 322 -3.78 7.05 -10.37
C ALA A 322 -2.29 7.41 -10.46
N SER A 323 -1.64 7.07 -11.58
CA SER A 323 -0.24 7.42 -11.84
C SER A 323 -0.02 8.93 -11.90
N LYS A 324 -0.92 9.68 -12.57
CA LYS A 324 -0.87 11.16 -12.62
C LYS A 324 -1.05 11.78 -11.23
N LEU A 325 -1.98 11.26 -10.43
CA LEU A 325 -2.18 11.72 -9.05
C LEU A 325 -0.95 11.45 -8.19
N GLN A 326 -0.37 10.25 -8.28
CA GLN A 326 0.84 9.92 -7.53
C GLN A 326 1.99 10.85 -7.90
N ALA A 327 2.22 11.11 -9.19
CA ALA A 327 3.24 12.03 -9.69
C ALA A 327 3.10 13.46 -9.13
N ARG A 328 1.89 13.86 -8.74
CA ARG A 328 1.58 15.17 -8.17
C ARG A 328 1.61 15.20 -6.64
N SER A 329 2.08 14.15 -5.97
CA SER A 329 2.16 14.13 -4.51
C SER A 329 3.08 15.25 -3.98
N PRO A 330 2.60 16.08 -3.02
CA PRO A 330 3.42 17.11 -2.38
C PRO A 330 4.71 16.60 -1.73
N LYS A 331 4.76 15.31 -1.36
CA LYS A 331 5.96 14.69 -0.77
C LYS A 331 7.17 14.76 -1.70
N TYR A 332 6.96 14.81 -3.00
CA TYR A 332 8.04 14.81 -4.00
C TYR A 332 8.78 16.13 -4.14
N ILE A 333 8.23 17.22 -3.62
CA ILE A 333 8.91 18.52 -3.51
C ILE A 333 9.39 18.79 -2.08
N SER A 334 9.18 17.86 -1.14
CA SER A 334 9.67 18.04 0.23
C SER A 334 11.20 18.04 0.22
N LEU A 335 11.78 19.14 0.71
CA LEU A 335 13.23 19.29 0.89
C LEU A 335 13.85 18.10 1.61
N LEU A 336 13.17 17.57 2.64
CA LEU A 336 13.66 16.44 3.45
C LEU A 336 13.94 15.19 2.60
N ASN A 337 13.19 14.98 1.51
CA ASN A 337 13.43 13.88 0.59
C ASN A 337 14.65 14.12 -0.32
N HIS A 338 14.98 15.38 -0.59
CA HIS A 338 16.17 15.75 -1.36
C HIS A 338 17.44 15.78 -0.52
N LEU A 339 17.36 15.89 0.81
CA LEU A 339 18.53 15.87 1.70
C LEU A 339 19.39 14.61 1.57
N ARG A 340 18.79 13.52 1.09
CA ARG A 340 19.48 12.25 0.83
C ARG A 340 20.70 12.40 -0.07
N ILE A 341 20.67 13.32 -1.04
CA ILE A 341 21.82 13.49 -1.95
C ILE A 341 23.01 14.19 -1.28
N TYR A 342 22.77 14.89 -0.17
CA TYR A 342 23.75 15.71 0.54
C TYR A 342 24.28 15.04 1.82
N LEU A 343 24.05 13.73 2.01
CA LEU A 343 24.56 13.03 3.19
C LEU A 343 26.07 13.20 3.41
N PRO A 344 26.93 13.20 2.37
CA PRO A 344 28.35 13.46 2.54
C PRO A 344 28.67 14.84 3.14
N GLU A 345 27.92 15.87 2.77
CA GLU A 345 28.09 17.25 3.25
C GLU A 345 27.45 17.48 4.61
N LEU A 346 26.32 16.83 4.88
CA LEU A 346 25.65 16.91 6.18
C LEU A 346 26.45 16.17 7.27
N PHE A 347 27.19 15.13 6.90
CA PHE A 347 27.95 14.29 7.82
C PHE A 347 29.40 14.07 7.32
N PRO A 348 30.23 15.13 7.29
CA PRO A 348 31.56 15.08 6.69
C PRO A 348 32.53 14.13 7.43
N ASN A 349 32.30 13.90 8.73
CA ASN A 349 33.16 13.10 9.59
C ASN A 349 32.74 11.63 9.71
N LEU A 350 31.61 11.24 9.10
CA LEU A 350 31.12 9.86 9.09
C LEU A 350 31.54 9.16 7.80
N ASP A 351 31.88 7.88 7.92
CA ASP A 351 32.31 7.03 6.81
C ASP A 351 31.17 6.16 6.29
N LYS A 352 30.32 5.63 7.16
CA LYS A 352 29.19 4.76 6.78
C LYS A 352 27.96 5.02 7.64
N VAL A 353 26.80 5.15 6.99
CA VAL A 353 25.52 5.46 7.64
C VAL A 353 24.39 4.60 7.06
N VAL A 354 23.32 4.41 7.83
CA VAL A 354 22.07 3.81 7.34
C VAL A 354 20.98 4.87 7.29
N PHE A 355 20.46 5.14 6.10
CA PHE A 355 19.32 6.03 5.91
C PHE A 355 18.01 5.24 6.02
N LEU A 356 17.04 5.77 6.77
CA LEU A 356 15.72 5.17 6.99
C LEU A 356 14.62 6.17 6.62
N ASP A 357 13.59 5.71 5.90
CA ASP A 357 12.36 6.50 5.71
C ASP A 357 11.49 6.48 6.99
N ASP A 358 10.57 7.42 7.11
CA ASP A 358 9.69 7.55 8.28
C ASP A 358 8.55 6.52 8.32
N ASP A 359 8.27 5.90 7.19
CA ASP A 359 7.26 4.87 6.99
C ASP A 359 7.86 3.45 7.02
N VAL A 360 8.98 3.27 7.73
CA VAL A 360 9.57 1.96 8.00
C VAL A 360 9.43 1.53 9.45
N VAL A 361 9.50 0.22 9.66
CA VAL A 361 9.57 -0.41 10.98
C VAL A 361 10.72 -1.41 10.97
N ILE A 362 11.59 -1.31 11.97
CA ILE A 362 12.72 -2.21 12.15
C ILE A 362 12.26 -3.34 13.07
N GLN A 363 12.45 -4.58 12.63
CA GLN A 363 12.06 -5.79 13.34
C GLN A 363 13.25 -6.65 13.77
N ARG A 364 14.45 -6.35 13.29
CA ARG A 364 15.70 -7.09 13.59
C ARG A 364 16.88 -6.15 13.74
N ASP A 365 17.94 -6.66 14.37
CA ASP A 365 19.18 -5.92 14.54
C ASP A 365 19.82 -5.59 13.19
N LEU A 366 20.07 -4.30 12.96
CA LEU A 366 20.62 -3.78 11.71
C LEU A 366 22.15 -3.62 11.76
N SER A 367 22.79 -3.93 12.89
CA SER A 367 24.26 -3.81 13.01
C SER A 367 25.04 -4.56 11.93
N PRO A 368 24.61 -5.75 11.42
CA PRO A 368 25.36 -6.44 10.38
C PRO A 368 25.40 -5.69 9.03
N LEU A 369 24.57 -4.65 8.83
CA LEU A 369 24.63 -3.81 7.63
C LEU A 369 25.98 -3.08 7.49
N TRP A 370 26.64 -2.73 8.60
CA TRP A 370 27.95 -2.07 8.56
C TRP A 370 29.07 -3.00 8.06
N GLU A 371 28.91 -4.30 8.25
CA GLU A 371 29.87 -5.33 7.86
C GLU A 371 29.70 -5.77 6.40
N ILE A 372 28.66 -5.32 5.70
CA ILE A 372 28.48 -5.61 4.28
C ILE A 372 29.58 -4.88 3.49
N ASP A 373 30.35 -5.67 2.75
CA ASP A 373 31.29 -5.16 1.75
C ASP A 373 30.50 -4.70 0.51
N LEU A 374 30.47 -3.38 0.30
CA LEU A 374 29.81 -2.79 -0.86
C LEU A 374 30.64 -2.92 -2.15
N GLY A 375 31.84 -3.51 -2.12
CA GLY A 375 32.68 -3.72 -3.29
C GLY A 375 33.12 -2.39 -3.94
N GLY A 376 33.45 -1.39 -3.11
CA GLY A 376 33.78 -0.04 -3.56
C GLY A 376 32.61 0.76 -4.14
N LYS A 377 31.36 0.31 -3.91
CA LYS A 377 30.13 1.05 -4.27
C LYS A 377 29.68 1.93 -3.12
N VAL A 378 28.84 2.91 -3.44
CA VAL A 378 28.38 3.93 -2.48
C VAL A 378 27.14 3.48 -1.73
N ASN A 379 26.19 2.83 -2.41
CA ASN A 379 24.86 2.54 -1.85
C ASN A 379 24.61 1.03 -1.80
N GLY A 380 24.41 0.46 -0.62
CA GLY A 380 23.82 -0.85 -0.40
C GLY A 380 22.29 -0.75 -0.39
N ALA A 381 21.61 -1.32 -1.39
CA ALA A 381 20.16 -1.21 -1.54
C ALA A 381 19.53 -2.50 -2.06
N VAL A 382 18.28 -2.76 -1.68
CA VAL A 382 17.51 -3.87 -2.24
C VAL A 382 17.06 -3.53 -3.66
N GLU A 383 17.41 -4.41 -4.60
CA GLU A 383 16.98 -4.35 -5.99
C GLU A 383 15.50 -4.75 -6.12
N THR A 384 14.73 -3.94 -6.84
CA THR A 384 13.29 -4.13 -7.01
C THR A 384 12.92 -4.89 -8.28
N CYS A 385 13.85 -5.66 -8.86
CA CYS A 385 13.58 -6.56 -10.00
C CYS A 385 13.85 -8.05 -9.72
N LYS A 386 14.30 -8.41 -8.52
CA LYS A 386 14.77 -9.76 -8.15
C LYS A 386 14.02 -10.38 -6.95
N GLY A 387 12.77 -9.98 -6.71
CA GLY A 387 11.97 -10.53 -5.61
C GLY A 387 10.73 -11.26 -6.08
N ASP A 388 10.18 -12.10 -5.20
CA ASP A 388 9.00 -12.93 -5.51
C ASP A 388 7.70 -12.11 -5.58
N ASP A 389 7.72 -10.87 -5.10
CA ASP A 389 6.56 -9.98 -5.19
C ASP A 389 6.48 -9.37 -6.60
N GLU A 390 5.64 -9.95 -7.45
CA GLU A 390 5.45 -9.51 -8.83
C GLU A 390 4.95 -8.07 -8.96
N TRP A 391 4.42 -7.47 -7.89
CA TRP A 391 3.82 -6.15 -7.95
C TRP A 391 4.81 -5.05 -7.54
N VAL A 392 5.67 -5.29 -6.55
CA VAL A 392 6.66 -4.32 -6.04
C VAL A 392 8.09 -4.65 -6.42
N MET A 393 8.42 -5.93 -6.55
CA MET A 393 9.77 -6.42 -6.83
C MET A 393 9.98 -6.81 -8.30
N SER A 394 9.14 -6.31 -9.21
CA SER A 394 9.25 -6.42 -10.67
C SER A 394 9.61 -5.10 -11.38
N LYS A 395 10.03 -4.08 -10.64
CA LYS A 395 10.34 -2.75 -11.17
C LYS A 395 11.73 -2.68 -11.80
N ARG A 396 11.76 -2.22 -13.03
CA ARG A 396 12.94 -1.86 -13.82
C ARG A 396 12.88 -0.39 -14.20
N LEU A 397 13.92 0.14 -14.82
CA LEU A 397 13.94 1.55 -15.24
C LEU A 397 12.75 1.92 -16.15
N ARG A 398 12.26 0.99 -16.99
CA ARG A 398 11.03 1.18 -17.81
C ARG A 398 9.77 1.55 -17.01
N ASN A 399 9.72 1.23 -15.73
CA ASN A 399 8.59 1.58 -14.88
C ASN A 399 8.64 3.04 -14.41
N TYR A 400 9.83 3.63 -14.34
CA TYR A 400 10.06 4.97 -13.83
C TYR A 400 10.20 6.01 -14.95
N PHE A 401 10.91 5.67 -16.03
CA PHE A 401 11.24 6.61 -17.09
C PHE A 401 10.38 6.42 -18.35
N ASN A 402 10.20 7.51 -19.08
CA ASN A 402 9.55 7.51 -20.38
C ASN A 402 10.59 7.32 -21.49
N PHE A 403 10.74 6.08 -21.96
CA PHE A 403 11.69 5.70 -23.00
C PHE A 403 11.32 6.20 -24.41
N SER A 404 10.15 6.84 -24.59
CA SER A 404 9.87 7.58 -25.81
C SER A 404 10.66 8.89 -25.89
N HIS A 405 11.22 9.38 -24.77
CA HIS A 405 12.01 10.60 -24.73
C HIS A 405 13.46 10.34 -25.19
N PRO A 406 13.99 11.07 -26.19
CA PRO A 406 15.32 10.81 -26.76
C PRO A 406 16.47 10.84 -25.73
N LEU A 407 16.46 11.79 -24.79
CA LEU A 407 17.48 11.86 -23.73
C LEU A 407 17.48 10.64 -22.80
N ILE A 408 16.31 10.06 -22.52
CA ILE A 408 16.17 8.87 -21.67
C ILE A 408 16.63 7.65 -22.45
N ALA A 409 16.13 7.46 -23.67
CA ALA A 409 16.47 6.33 -24.52
C ALA A 409 17.97 6.25 -24.86
N LYS A 410 18.64 7.41 -24.97
CA LYS A 410 20.08 7.48 -25.26
C LYS A 410 20.96 7.13 -24.06
N ASN A 411 20.54 7.45 -22.83
CA ASN A 411 21.40 7.36 -21.64
C ASN A 411 21.07 6.17 -20.72
N LEU A 412 19.84 5.65 -20.79
CA LEU A 412 19.35 4.61 -19.89
C LEU A 412 18.95 3.35 -20.67
N ASN A 413 19.11 2.19 -20.03
CA ASN A 413 18.58 0.94 -20.55
C ASN A 413 17.26 0.61 -19.82
N PRO A 414 16.16 0.36 -20.54
CA PRO A 414 14.87 0.06 -19.91
C PRO A 414 14.84 -1.23 -19.08
N ASP A 415 15.78 -2.15 -19.32
CA ASP A 415 15.89 -3.42 -18.61
C ASP A 415 16.80 -3.40 -17.38
N GLU A 416 17.50 -2.28 -17.14
CA GLU A 416 18.27 -2.12 -15.91
C GLU A 416 17.36 -2.23 -14.68
N CYS A 417 17.89 -2.90 -13.66
CA CYS A 417 17.18 -3.11 -12.40
C CYS A 417 17.05 -1.78 -11.66
N ALA A 418 15.85 -1.50 -11.13
CA ALA A 418 15.70 -0.41 -10.17
C ALA A 418 16.07 -0.90 -8.76
N TRP A 419 16.33 0.03 -7.86
CA TRP A 419 16.52 -0.23 -6.44
C TRP A 419 15.58 0.66 -5.63
N ALA A 420 15.36 0.29 -4.37
CA ALA A 420 14.43 1.02 -3.50
C ALA A 420 15.14 1.98 -2.56
N TYR A 421 14.54 3.15 -2.41
CA TYR A 421 14.77 4.00 -1.25
C TYR A 421 14.00 3.48 -0.03
N GLY A 422 14.53 3.83 1.15
CA GLY A 422 13.84 3.79 2.44
C GLY A 422 14.51 2.93 3.50
N MET A 423 15.41 2.06 3.07
CA MET A 423 16.50 1.57 3.91
C MET A 423 17.70 1.38 3.00
N ASN A 424 18.73 2.18 3.22
CA ASN A 424 19.92 2.20 2.37
C ASN A 424 21.16 2.35 3.25
N VAL A 425 22.19 1.57 2.95
CA VAL A 425 23.51 1.70 3.57
C VAL A 425 24.36 2.57 2.66
N PHE A 426 24.86 3.69 3.16
CA PHE A 426 25.70 4.59 2.38
C PHE A 426 27.12 4.61 2.92
N ASP A 427 28.08 4.32 2.06
CA ASP A 427 29.50 4.58 2.30
C ASP A 427 29.82 6.02 1.85
N LEU A 428 29.78 6.93 2.82
CA LEU A 428 30.04 8.36 2.62
C LEU A 428 31.51 8.60 2.25
N HIS A 429 32.43 7.76 2.72
CA HIS A 429 33.86 7.88 2.40
C HIS A 429 34.11 7.67 0.90
N VAL A 430 33.50 6.64 0.31
CA VAL A 430 33.54 6.42 -1.14
C VAL A 430 32.73 7.49 -1.87
N TRP A 431 31.55 7.85 -1.36
CA TRP A 431 30.66 8.84 -2.00
C TRP A 431 31.37 10.18 -2.24
N ARG A 432 32.11 10.69 -1.25
CA ARG A 432 32.87 11.95 -1.36
C ARG A 432 33.84 12.00 -2.55
N LYS A 433 34.25 10.84 -3.08
CA LYS A 433 35.17 10.70 -4.22
C LYS A 433 34.46 10.56 -5.57
N THR A 434 33.14 10.72 -5.61
CA THR A 434 32.31 10.50 -6.81
C THR A 434 31.62 11.79 -7.27
N GLY A 435 31.20 11.83 -8.54
CA GLY A 435 30.37 12.91 -9.10
C GLY A 435 28.85 12.68 -8.98
N ILE A 436 28.39 11.88 -8.02
CA ILE A 436 26.97 11.48 -7.88
C ILE A 436 26.09 12.72 -7.67
N ARG A 437 26.49 13.62 -6.77
CA ARG A 437 25.74 14.85 -6.47
C ARG A 437 25.60 15.75 -7.69
N ASP A 438 26.71 15.98 -8.39
CA ASP A 438 26.71 16.86 -9.56
C ASP A 438 25.86 16.25 -10.69
N THR A 439 25.94 14.93 -10.89
CA THR A 439 25.05 14.20 -11.80
C THR A 439 23.58 14.38 -11.41
N TYR A 440 23.24 14.23 -10.13
CA TYR A 440 21.89 14.45 -9.62
C TYR A 440 21.39 15.86 -9.92
N HIS A 441 22.22 16.88 -9.68
CA HIS A 441 21.88 18.27 -10.01
C HIS A 441 21.71 18.51 -11.49
N THR A 442 22.59 17.97 -12.34
CA THR A 442 22.44 18.09 -13.79
C THR A 442 21.10 17.49 -14.24
N TRP A 443 20.76 16.28 -13.80
CA TRP A 443 19.49 15.65 -14.18
C TRP A 443 18.26 16.35 -13.61
N LEU A 444 18.37 16.93 -12.41
CA LEU A 444 17.29 17.74 -11.85
C LEU A 444 17.15 19.09 -12.59
N LYS A 445 18.26 19.70 -13.01
CA LYS A 445 18.26 20.91 -13.87
C LYS A 445 17.66 20.61 -15.23
N GLU A 446 17.98 19.47 -15.85
CA GLU A 446 17.36 19.01 -17.10
C GLU A 446 15.85 18.75 -16.95
N LEU A 447 15.40 18.27 -15.78
CA LEU A 447 13.98 18.15 -15.46
C LEU A 447 13.29 19.52 -15.36
N CYS A 448 13.99 20.51 -14.80
CA CYS A 448 13.42 21.81 -14.41
C CYS A 448 13.77 22.98 -15.35
N HIS A 449 14.51 22.76 -16.44
CA HIS A 449 15.25 23.72 -17.28
C HIS A 449 15.41 25.16 -16.75
N TYR A 450 16.66 25.49 -16.44
CA TYR A 450 17.21 26.77 -15.98
C TYR A 450 17.56 27.66 -17.20
N GLU A 451 17.08 28.90 -17.25
CA GLU A 451 17.60 29.94 -18.16
C GLU A 451 17.94 31.18 -17.31
N ASP A 452 19.16 31.69 -17.44
CA ASP A 452 19.57 32.95 -16.81
C ASP A 452 18.80 34.11 -17.50
N VAL A 453 17.81 34.67 -16.83
CA VAL A 453 17.15 35.90 -17.28
C VAL A 453 17.73 37.07 -16.49
N VAL A 454 18.58 37.87 -17.13
CA VAL A 454 19.07 39.13 -16.57
C VAL A 454 17.91 40.13 -16.58
N VAL A 455 17.41 40.51 -15.40
CA VAL A 455 16.43 41.60 -15.25
C VAL A 455 17.14 42.81 -14.67
N GLY A 456 17.67 43.68 -15.54
CA GLY A 456 18.21 44.99 -15.12
C GLY A 456 19.41 44.91 -14.17
N GLU A 457 19.94 46.06 -13.77
CA GLU A 457 21.25 46.22 -13.12
C GLU A 457 21.38 45.43 -11.80
N GLY A 458 21.94 44.22 -11.89
CA GLY A 458 22.58 43.52 -10.78
C GLY A 458 21.72 42.57 -9.94
N GLU A 459 20.44 42.37 -10.28
CA GLU A 459 19.59 41.39 -9.57
C GLU A 459 19.36 40.13 -10.43
N LEU A 460 19.93 39.01 -9.98
CA LEU A 460 19.77 37.70 -10.62
C LEU A 460 18.42 37.13 -10.17
N VAL A 461 17.40 37.23 -11.03
CA VAL A 461 16.05 36.76 -10.74
C VAL A 461 15.82 35.42 -11.42
N PHE A 462 15.70 34.36 -10.61
CA PHE A 462 15.47 33.00 -11.08
C PHE A 462 14.01 32.82 -11.53
N SER A 463 13.79 32.66 -12.83
CA SER A 463 12.47 32.38 -13.42
C SER A 463 12.42 30.93 -13.91
N LEU A 464 11.49 30.12 -13.41
CA LEU A 464 11.24 28.80 -14.00
C LEU A 464 10.22 28.90 -15.14
N HIS A 465 10.56 28.35 -16.30
CA HIS A 465 9.65 28.22 -17.43
C HIS A 465 9.57 26.77 -17.88
N ASN A 466 8.38 26.20 -17.75
CA ASN A 466 8.09 24.77 -17.83
C ASN A 466 7.39 24.41 -19.15
N LEU A 467 8.08 24.52 -20.29
CA LEU A 467 7.40 24.49 -21.60
C LEU A 467 7.89 23.51 -22.66
N LYS A 468 9.01 22.77 -22.48
CA LYS A 468 9.46 21.81 -23.52
C LYS A 468 9.02 20.35 -23.33
N SER A 469 8.82 19.86 -22.10
CA SER A 469 8.59 18.41 -21.86
C SER A 469 7.34 18.02 -21.06
N ASN A 470 6.50 18.96 -20.61
CA ASN A 470 5.25 18.67 -19.85
C ASN A 470 5.43 17.69 -18.67
N LEU A 471 6.60 17.63 -18.02
CA LEU A 471 6.93 16.67 -16.95
C LEU A 471 6.85 15.19 -17.39
N THR A 472 7.07 14.92 -18.67
CA THR A 472 6.88 13.58 -19.26
C THR A 472 8.11 12.68 -19.20
N MET A 473 9.26 13.15 -18.70
CA MET A 473 10.51 12.35 -18.71
C MET A 473 10.50 11.17 -17.74
N TRP A 474 9.87 11.30 -16.58
CA TRP A 474 9.64 10.20 -15.65
C TRP A 474 8.38 10.41 -14.81
N LYS A 475 7.86 9.32 -14.27
CA LYS A 475 6.51 9.28 -13.70
C LYS A 475 6.44 9.67 -12.22
N LEU A 476 7.55 9.71 -11.49
CA LEU A 476 7.56 9.71 -10.01
C LEU A 476 8.72 10.52 -9.41
N GLY A 477 8.48 11.23 -8.31
CA GLY A 477 9.39 11.72 -7.25
C GLY A 477 10.91 11.89 -7.42
N THR A 478 11.62 11.79 -6.29
CA THR A 478 13.07 11.97 -6.14
C THR A 478 13.87 10.70 -6.45
N LEU A 479 13.21 9.54 -6.53
CA LEU A 479 13.86 8.27 -6.83
C LEU A 479 14.44 8.22 -8.25
N PRO A 480 13.74 8.61 -9.33
CA PRO A 480 14.31 8.59 -10.69
C PRO A 480 15.61 9.38 -10.85
N PRO A 481 15.76 10.64 -10.41
CA PRO A 481 17.05 11.32 -10.53
C PRO A 481 18.14 10.61 -9.71
N ALA A 482 17.80 9.96 -8.58
CA ALA A 482 18.74 9.13 -7.85
C ALA A 482 19.11 7.82 -8.58
N LEU A 483 18.15 7.13 -9.23
CA LEU A 483 18.44 5.94 -10.04
C LEU A 483 19.48 6.26 -11.13
N ILE A 484 19.43 7.46 -11.69
CA ILE A 484 20.42 7.92 -12.66
C ILE A 484 21.75 8.28 -11.97
N ALA A 485 21.72 9.10 -10.92
CA ALA A 485 22.91 9.59 -10.25
C ALA A 485 23.76 8.46 -9.63
N PHE A 486 23.11 7.43 -9.10
CA PHE A 486 23.78 6.27 -8.50
C PHE A 486 24.05 5.15 -9.51
N LYS A 487 23.86 5.37 -10.81
CA LYS A 487 24.12 4.35 -11.83
C LYS A 487 25.58 3.87 -11.73
N GLY A 488 25.76 2.57 -11.52
CA GLY A 488 27.09 1.98 -11.34
C GLY A 488 27.69 2.14 -9.93
N TYR A 489 26.99 2.78 -9.00
CA TYR A 489 27.42 3.01 -7.61
C TYR A 489 26.56 2.28 -6.57
N VAL A 490 25.69 1.36 -7.00
CA VAL A 490 24.84 0.56 -6.11
C VAL A 490 25.36 -0.88 -6.01
N HIS A 491 25.44 -1.38 -4.79
CA HIS A 491 25.64 -2.77 -4.45
C HIS A 491 24.29 -3.39 -4.04
N PRO A 492 23.79 -4.42 -4.74
CA PRO A 492 22.56 -5.09 -4.34
C PRO A 492 22.74 -5.84 -3.02
N ILE A 493 21.89 -5.56 -2.03
CA ILE A 493 21.84 -6.33 -0.77
C ILE A 493 20.67 -7.32 -0.77
N ASP A 494 20.73 -8.32 0.12
CA ASP A 494 19.72 -9.37 0.20
C ASP A 494 18.30 -8.81 0.45
N PRO A 495 17.26 -9.23 -0.30
CA PRO A 495 15.90 -8.73 -0.15
C PRO A 495 15.25 -8.98 1.22
N SER A 496 15.80 -9.86 2.08
CA SER A 496 15.32 -10.04 3.46
C SER A 496 15.60 -8.83 4.35
N TRP A 497 16.54 -7.96 3.97
CA TRP A 497 16.84 -6.73 4.69
C TRP A 497 15.72 -5.69 4.58
N HIS A 498 15.07 -5.57 3.42
CA HIS A 498 14.08 -4.52 3.15
C HIS A 498 12.87 -5.07 2.39
N MET A 499 11.77 -5.27 3.11
CA MET A 499 10.49 -5.66 2.52
C MET A 499 9.64 -4.44 2.21
N LEU A 500 9.28 -4.32 0.93
CA LEU A 500 8.52 -3.21 0.37
C LEU A 500 7.06 -3.63 0.12
N GLY A 501 6.21 -2.63 -0.10
CA GLY A 501 4.87 -2.79 -0.65
C GLY A 501 3.72 -2.56 0.30
N LEU A 502 4.00 -2.36 1.60
CA LEU A 502 2.95 -2.39 2.61
C LEU A 502 1.99 -1.19 2.52
N GLY A 503 2.39 -0.11 1.85
CA GLY A 503 1.53 1.06 1.62
C GLY A 503 0.79 1.04 0.28
N TYR A 504 0.87 -0.05 -0.47
CA TYR A 504 0.27 -0.15 -1.79
C TYR A 504 -0.72 -1.30 -1.97
N GLN A 505 -0.43 -2.47 -1.38
CA GLN A 505 -1.22 -3.68 -1.61
C GLN A 505 -1.78 -4.26 -0.31
N ASN A 506 -3.04 -4.67 -0.37
CA ASN A 506 -3.73 -5.30 0.75
C ASN A 506 -3.30 -6.76 0.94
N LYS A 507 -2.95 -7.46 -0.14
CA LYS A 507 -2.51 -8.86 -0.05
C LYS A 507 -1.00 -8.91 0.17
N THR A 508 -0.57 -9.28 1.37
CA THR A 508 0.83 -9.41 1.73
C THR A 508 1.09 -10.75 2.42
N ASN A 509 2.23 -11.39 2.14
CA ASN A 509 2.66 -12.60 2.84
C ASN A 509 3.14 -12.24 4.25
N ILE A 510 2.31 -12.53 5.26
CA ILE A 510 2.56 -12.19 6.67
C ILE A 510 3.76 -12.96 7.25
N GLU A 511 4.00 -14.19 6.81
CA GLU A 511 5.14 -14.98 7.30
C GLU A 511 6.47 -14.43 6.79
N ARG A 512 6.50 -13.92 5.56
CA ARG A 512 7.66 -13.16 5.05
C ARG A 512 7.82 -11.84 5.79
N LEU A 513 6.72 -11.13 6.02
CA LEU A 513 6.72 -9.85 6.72
C LEU A 513 7.33 -9.99 8.12
N LYS A 514 6.93 -11.01 8.90
CA LYS A 514 7.52 -11.30 10.23
C LYS A 514 9.02 -11.61 10.19
N LYS A 515 9.54 -12.09 9.06
CA LYS A 515 10.95 -12.47 8.88
C LYS A 515 11.83 -11.33 8.36
N ALA A 516 11.25 -10.32 7.72
CA ALA A 516 12.00 -9.19 7.16
C ALA A 516 12.65 -8.34 8.27
N ALA A 517 13.88 -7.87 8.04
CA ALA A 517 14.58 -7.01 9.00
C ALA A 517 13.94 -5.61 9.08
N VAL A 518 13.63 -5.02 7.93
CA VAL A 518 12.90 -3.76 7.82
C VAL A 518 11.68 -3.95 6.94
N ILE A 519 10.52 -3.51 7.41
CA ILE A 519 9.28 -3.47 6.63
C ILE A 519 8.93 -2.03 6.29
N HIS A 520 8.47 -1.80 5.06
CA HIS A 520 8.29 -0.47 4.51
C HIS A 520 6.86 -0.27 4.00
N TYR A 521 6.16 0.72 4.56
CA TYR A 521 4.84 1.17 4.16
C TYR A 521 4.91 2.18 2.99
N ASN A 522 5.81 1.95 2.04
CA ASN A 522 5.91 2.76 0.83
C ASN A 522 4.60 2.71 0.05
N GLY A 523 4.15 3.88 -0.41
CA GLY A 523 2.85 4.08 -1.03
C GLY A 523 1.94 5.03 -0.26
N GLN A 524 0.64 4.98 -0.55
CA GLN A 524 -0.35 5.93 -0.02
C GLN A 524 -0.99 5.44 1.30
N SER A 525 -1.11 4.13 1.49
CA SER A 525 -1.80 3.52 2.63
C SER A 525 -0.87 3.41 3.84
N LYS A 526 -0.56 4.55 4.47
CA LYS A 526 0.29 4.60 5.67
C LYS A 526 -0.43 4.02 6.90
N PRO A 527 0.29 3.41 7.86
CA PRO A 527 -0.33 2.74 9.01
C PRO A 527 -1.05 3.71 9.95
N TRP A 528 -0.63 4.98 9.99
CA TRP A 528 -1.26 6.05 10.77
C TRP A 528 -2.43 6.76 10.06
N LEU A 529 -2.81 6.31 8.86
CA LEU A 529 -3.96 6.83 8.12
C LEU A 529 -5.11 5.82 8.15
N GLU A 530 -6.35 6.32 8.07
CA GLU A 530 -7.56 5.49 7.99
C GLU A 530 -7.53 4.57 6.76
N ILE A 531 -7.01 5.05 5.64
CA ILE A 531 -6.82 4.29 4.39
C ILE A 531 -5.69 3.23 4.45
N GLY A 532 -5.02 3.11 5.60
CA GLY A 532 -4.02 2.08 5.87
C GLY A 532 -4.67 0.69 6.00
N PHE A 533 -3.91 -0.36 5.67
CA PHE A 533 -4.44 -1.73 5.77
C PHE A 533 -4.47 -2.21 7.22
N GLU A 534 -5.67 -2.49 7.73
CA GLU A 534 -5.91 -2.83 9.14
C GLU A 534 -5.04 -3.99 9.63
N HIS A 535 -4.91 -5.06 8.84
CA HIS A 535 -4.13 -6.25 9.20
C HIS A 535 -2.60 -6.00 9.24
N LEU A 536 -2.11 -4.90 8.66
CA LEU A 536 -0.69 -4.50 8.69
C LEU A 536 -0.40 -3.44 9.76
N ARG A 537 -1.43 -2.73 10.25
CA ARG A 537 -1.30 -1.67 11.24
C ARG A 537 -0.68 -2.13 12.57
N PRO A 538 -0.97 -3.35 13.11
CA PRO A 538 -0.37 -3.85 14.35
C PRO A 538 1.16 -3.92 14.36
N PHE A 539 1.80 -4.12 13.21
CA PHE A 539 3.27 -4.14 13.13
C PHE A 539 3.90 -2.77 13.40
N TRP A 540 3.14 -1.69 13.16
CA TRP A 540 3.55 -0.32 13.41
C TRP A 540 3.06 0.19 14.78
N THR A 541 1.79 -0.04 15.12
CA THR A 541 1.18 0.51 16.35
C THR A 541 1.75 -0.09 17.64
N LYS A 542 2.32 -1.29 17.60
CA LYS A 542 2.98 -1.91 18.76
C LYS A 542 4.16 -1.08 19.32
N TYR A 543 4.71 -0.16 18.55
CA TYR A 543 5.79 0.74 18.97
C TYR A 543 5.30 2.09 19.47
N ILE A 544 3.98 2.33 19.49
CA ILE A 544 3.40 3.55 20.06
C ILE A 544 3.17 3.34 21.55
N ASN A 545 3.69 4.26 22.37
CA ASN A 545 3.40 4.28 23.79
C ASN A 545 2.07 4.99 24.08
N TYR A 546 0.96 4.23 24.09
CA TYR A 546 -0.38 4.75 24.38
C TYR A 546 -0.56 5.28 25.82
N SER A 547 0.36 4.94 26.73
CA SER A 547 0.37 5.50 28.09
C SER A 547 0.96 6.91 28.15
N ASN A 548 1.60 7.39 27.07
CA ASN A 548 2.15 8.74 27.01
C ASN A 548 1.01 9.78 26.97
N ASP A 549 1.12 10.82 27.79
CA ASP A 549 0.07 11.84 27.93
C ASP A 549 -0.24 12.59 26.63
N PHE A 550 0.76 12.88 25.78
CA PHE A 550 0.51 13.54 24.50
C PHE A 550 -0.22 12.62 23.53
N ILE A 551 0.16 11.34 23.48
CA ILE A 551 -0.48 10.34 22.61
C ILE A 551 -1.95 10.13 23.01
N ARG A 552 -2.20 9.93 24.31
CA ARG A 552 -3.56 9.74 24.83
C ARG A 552 -4.43 10.98 24.62
N ASN A 553 -3.94 12.16 25.00
CA ASN A 553 -4.76 13.38 24.94
C ASN A 553 -4.99 13.89 23.51
N CYS A 554 -4.18 13.47 22.54
CA CYS A 554 -4.41 13.78 21.13
C CYS A 554 -5.16 12.67 20.38
N HIS A 555 -5.68 11.65 21.07
CA HIS A 555 -6.49 10.58 20.49
C HIS A 555 -5.82 9.92 19.27
N ILE A 556 -4.52 9.60 19.40
CA ILE A 556 -3.75 9.01 18.31
C ILE A 556 -4.30 7.62 17.99
N LEU A 557 -4.93 7.50 16.82
CA LEU A 557 -5.50 6.25 16.29
C LEU A 557 -6.63 5.65 17.15
N GLU A 558 -7.33 6.50 17.92
CA GLU A 558 -8.60 6.15 18.56
C GLU A 558 -9.79 6.28 17.62
#